data_AF-A0A413UPJ7-F1
#
_entry.id   AF-A0A413UPJ7-F1
#
_cell.length_a   1.000
_cell.length_b   1.000
_cell.length_c   1.000
_cell.angle_alpha   90.00
_cell.angle_beta   90.00
_cell.angle_gamma   90.00
#
_symmetry.space_group_name_H-M   'P 1'
#
loop_
_entity.id
_entity.type
_entity.pdbx_description
1 polymer ?
#
loop_
_entity_poly.entity_id
_entity_poly.type
_entity_poly.pdbx_seq_one_letter_code
_entity_poly.pdbx_strand_id
1 'polypeptide(L)'
;MAQEATANEQKKFKVPRIPGDIMIYPMIVGLLLNTFCPQVFEIGGFFTAACRGGSNTIVAAILLFVGAGISFKSTPGAIKTGIVVLIPKLVVAAALGLGVAYFFNDNFLGLSSVSIIGGITFCNMALYTGIMGEFGDESEQGAVGILFFTAGPAVTMIILGVSGLANIPIGTIIGSILPLVIGMVLGNLFPFIKNLLVPGANPAIAVIGFQLGASMSLSSFITGGISGILLGLITLFIVGPITFAFERLCGGNGKAAVACSTIAGTAMTTPVALAEVAPRYAELAPTAYAQIATAVIITAIMAPILTGWVDKKFCHGKEDLSVEGVEAIEEAVATDIDGE
;
A
#
# COMPACT_ATOMS: atom_id res chain seq x y z
N MET A 1 -36.84 19.58 -26.17
CA MET A 1 -36.00 19.61 -27.37
C MET A 1 -34.66 19.02 -27.01
N ALA A 2 -34.53 17.71 -27.21
CA ALA A 2 -33.29 16.96 -27.22
C ALA A 2 -32.73 16.95 -28.66
N GLN A 3 -31.43 16.63 -28.82
CA GLN A 3 -30.67 16.54 -30.08
C GLN A 3 -30.34 17.94 -30.66
N GLU A 4 -29.12 18.36 -30.98
CA GLU A 4 -27.88 17.70 -31.43
C GLU A 4 -26.66 18.47 -30.92
N ALA A 5 -25.71 17.79 -30.29
CA ALA A 5 -24.32 18.27 -30.17
C ALA A 5 -23.38 17.06 -30.03
N THR A 6 -23.53 16.08 -30.90
CA THR A 6 -22.43 15.24 -31.38
C THR A 6 -21.83 15.99 -32.58
N ALA A 7 -20.53 16.12 -32.82
CA ALA A 7 -19.41 15.34 -32.40
C ALA A 7 -18.17 16.26 -32.40
N ASN A 8 -17.47 16.29 -31.27
CA ASN A 8 -16.04 16.54 -31.28
C ASN A 8 -15.45 15.71 -30.14
N GLU A 9 -15.59 14.39 -30.24
CA GLU A 9 -14.69 13.48 -29.54
C GLU A 9 -13.30 13.69 -30.11
N GLN A 10 -12.62 14.72 -29.60
CA GLN A 10 -11.17 14.75 -29.57
C GLN A 10 -10.73 13.37 -29.12
N LYS A 11 -9.89 12.69 -29.92
CA LYS A 11 -9.25 11.42 -29.59
C LYS A 11 -8.70 11.49 -28.17
N LYS A 12 -9.52 11.14 -27.17
CA LYS A 12 -9.09 11.08 -25.78
C LYS A 12 -8.07 9.98 -25.76
N PHE A 13 -6.81 10.35 -25.59
CA PHE A 13 -5.76 9.40 -25.29
C PHE A 13 -6.23 8.61 -24.07
N LYS A 14 -6.75 7.40 -24.28
CA LYS A 14 -7.23 6.54 -23.20
C LYS A 14 -5.98 6.06 -22.47
N VAL A 15 -5.55 6.82 -21.48
CA VAL A 15 -4.48 6.40 -20.58
C VAL A 15 -4.99 5.14 -19.86
N PRO A 16 -4.34 3.99 -20.01
CA PRO A 16 -4.77 2.77 -19.34
C PRO A 16 -4.69 2.98 -17.82
N ARG A 17 -5.78 2.67 -17.10
CA ARG A 17 -5.79 2.71 -15.64
C ARG A 17 -5.13 1.42 -15.14
N ILE A 18 -3.98 1.55 -14.48
CA ILE A 18 -3.29 0.43 -13.82
C ILE A 18 -3.19 0.69 -12.32
N PRO A 19 -3.19 -0.33 -11.44
CA PRO A 19 -2.96 -0.11 -10.02
C PRO A 19 -1.63 0.62 -9.77
N GLY A 20 -1.67 1.73 -9.04
CA GLY A 20 -0.50 2.61 -8.81
C GLY A 20 -0.29 3.70 -9.87
N ASP A 21 -1.12 3.75 -10.91
CA ASP A 21 -1.05 4.75 -11.99
C ASP A 21 -1.10 6.21 -11.50
N ILE A 22 -1.90 6.48 -10.46
CA ILE A 22 -2.10 7.80 -9.85
C ILE A 22 -0.76 8.48 -9.54
N MET A 23 0.25 7.69 -9.17
CA MET A 23 1.56 8.21 -8.81
C MET A 23 2.61 8.03 -9.92
N ILE A 24 2.54 6.92 -10.67
CA ILE A 24 3.55 6.57 -11.67
C ILE A 24 3.53 7.53 -12.85
N TYR A 25 2.36 7.90 -13.37
CA TYR A 25 2.31 8.81 -14.51
C TYR A 25 2.87 10.20 -14.18
N PRO A 26 2.45 10.87 -13.10
CA PRO A 26 3.07 12.14 -12.71
C PRO A 26 4.57 12.01 -12.45
N MET A 27 5.03 10.92 -11.82
CA MET A 27 6.45 10.66 -11.58
C MET A 27 7.26 10.58 -12.87
N ILE A 28 6.79 9.82 -13.86
CA ILE A 28 7.49 9.71 -15.16
C ILE A 28 7.57 11.08 -15.83
N VAL A 29 6.50 11.88 -15.78
CA VAL A 29 6.53 13.24 -16.33
C VAL A 29 7.59 14.09 -15.61
N GLY A 30 7.62 14.07 -14.27
CA GLY A 30 8.64 14.77 -13.48
C GLY A 30 10.06 14.32 -13.81
N LEU A 31 10.27 13.00 -13.93
CA LEU A 31 11.56 12.39 -14.28
C LEU A 31 12.04 12.80 -15.68
N LEU A 32 11.15 12.76 -16.68
CA LEU A 32 11.48 13.16 -18.04
C LEU A 32 11.83 14.64 -18.10
N LEU A 33 11.07 15.50 -17.42
CA LEU A 33 11.40 16.92 -17.30
C LEU A 33 12.74 17.13 -16.58
N ASN A 34 13.04 16.37 -15.52
CA ASN A 34 14.31 16.49 -14.80
C ASN A 34 15.49 16.02 -15.66
N THR A 35 15.26 15.04 -16.53
CA THR A 35 16.28 14.46 -17.39
C THR A 35 16.59 15.35 -18.60
N PHE A 36 15.55 15.89 -19.26
CA PHE A 36 15.70 16.60 -20.53
C PHE A 36 15.66 18.13 -20.41
N CYS A 37 14.93 18.66 -19.42
CA CYS A 37 14.71 20.09 -19.23
C CYS A 37 14.77 20.49 -17.73
N PRO A 38 15.84 20.16 -16.98
CA PRO A 38 15.90 20.37 -15.52
C PRO A 38 15.70 21.83 -15.10
N GLN A 39 16.05 22.79 -15.96
CA GLN A 39 15.91 24.22 -15.71
C GLN A 39 14.44 24.63 -15.49
N VAL A 40 13.46 23.86 -15.98
CA VAL A 40 12.04 24.09 -15.72
C VAL A 40 11.73 24.06 -14.22
N PHE A 41 12.45 23.23 -13.45
CA PHE A 41 12.28 23.14 -12.00
C PHE A 41 13.03 24.24 -11.24
N GLU A 42 13.81 25.07 -11.93
CA GLU A 42 14.67 26.11 -11.34
C GLU A 42 14.24 27.53 -11.74
N ILE A 43 13.03 27.67 -12.30
CA ILE A 43 12.43 28.96 -12.68
C ILE A 43 12.20 29.88 -11.45
N GLY A 44 12.10 29.30 -10.25
CA GLY A 44 11.88 29.99 -8.99
C GLY A 44 10.42 29.96 -8.51
N GLY A 45 10.16 30.63 -7.38
CA GLY A 45 8.82 30.75 -6.80
C GLY A 45 8.25 29.44 -6.24
N PHE A 46 6.92 29.36 -6.17
CA PHE A 46 6.22 28.23 -5.55
C PHE A 46 6.43 26.91 -6.31
N PHE A 47 6.64 26.96 -7.63
CA PHE A 47 6.85 25.77 -8.45
C PHE A 47 8.19 25.10 -8.15
N THR A 48 9.28 25.87 -8.09
CA THR A 48 10.59 25.35 -7.67
C THR A 48 10.56 24.84 -6.24
N ALA A 49 9.92 25.56 -5.31
CA ALA A 49 9.78 25.10 -3.93
C ALA A 49 9.05 23.75 -3.86
N ALA A 50 7.94 23.60 -4.59
CA ALA A 50 7.21 22.35 -4.66
C ALA A 50 8.04 21.22 -5.28
N CYS A 51 8.82 21.49 -6.32
CA CYS A 51 9.59 20.48 -7.05
C CYS A 51 10.93 20.09 -6.39
N ARG A 52 11.57 20.99 -5.63
CA ARG A 52 12.92 20.78 -5.07
C ARG A 52 12.97 20.63 -3.54
N GLY A 53 11.88 20.92 -2.81
CA GLY A 53 11.88 20.81 -1.34
C GLY A 53 10.51 20.59 -0.69
N GLY A 54 9.43 20.45 -1.47
CA GLY A 54 8.07 20.35 -0.92
C GLY A 54 7.67 18.96 -0.41
N SER A 55 8.54 17.95 -0.54
CA SER A 55 8.18 16.54 -0.38
C SER A 55 7.57 16.24 0.99
N ASN A 56 8.21 16.69 2.07
CA ASN A 56 7.72 16.41 3.43
C ASN A 56 6.43 17.14 3.78
N THR A 57 6.20 18.33 3.24
CA THR A 57 4.92 19.03 3.37
C THR A 57 3.79 18.23 2.71
N ILE A 58 4.05 17.67 1.52
CA ILE A 58 3.07 16.82 0.83
C ILE A 58 2.86 15.51 1.60
N VAL A 59 3.92 14.90 2.15
CA VAL A 59 3.81 13.72 3.02
C VAL A 59 2.92 14.02 4.24
N ALA A 60 3.11 15.14 4.92
CA ALA A 60 2.28 15.54 6.04
C ALA A 60 0.81 15.70 5.63
N ALA A 61 0.53 16.28 4.47
CA ALA A 61 -0.83 16.40 3.92
C ALA A 61 -1.43 15.01 3.60
N ILE A 62 -0.66 14.11 2.98
CA ILE A 62 -1.11 12.72 2.72
C ILE A 62 -1.48 12.03 4.03
N LEU A 63 -0.64 12.12 5.05
CA LEU A 63 -0.89 11.49 6.35
C LEU A 63 -2.10 12.08 7.05
N LEU A 64 -2.32 13.40 6.95
CA LEU A 64 -3.53 14.06 7.43
C LEU A 64 -4.79 13.51 6.73
N PHE A 65 -4.77 13.42 5.40
CA PHE A 65 -5.90 12.95 4.60
C PHE A 65 -6.22 11.48 4.86
N VAL A 66 -5.18 10.66 4.97
CA VAL A 66 -5.28 9.25 5.37
C VAL A 66 -5.84 9.12 6.78
N GLY A 67 -5.32 9.91 7.73
CA GLY A 67 -5.77 9.94 9.11
C GLY A 67 -7.27 10.21 9.23
N ALA A 68 -7.81 11.14 8.44
CA ALA A 68 -9.23 11.47 8.43
C ALA A 68 -10.16 10.30 8.05
N GLY A 69 -9.63 9.27 7.38
CA GLY A 69 -10.37 8.05 7.05
C GLY A 69 -10.51 7.06 8.21
N ILE A 70 -9.66 7.17 9.25
CA ILE A 70 -9.60 6.21 10.35
C ILE A 70 -10.75 6.47 11.33
N SER A 71 -11.48 5.42 11.72
CA SER A 71 -12.61 5.49 12.65
C SER A 71 -12.19 5.06 14.06
N PHE A 72 -12.67 5.74 15.11
CA PHE A 72 -12.51 5.27 16.50
C PHE A 72 -13.37 4.05 16.85
N LYS A 73 -14.36 3.74 16.00
CA LYS A 73 -15.29 2.64 16.22
C LYS A 73 -14.81 1.43 15.41
N SER A 74 -14.25 0.44 16.12
CA SER A 74 -13.93 -0.88 15.58
C SER A 74 -14.58 -1.95 16.46
N THR A 75 -15.15 -2.98 15.85
CA THR A 75 -15.71 -4.12 16.60
C THR A 75 -14.57 -4.93 17.22
N PRO A 76 -14.79 -5.65 18.35
CA PRO A 76 -13.77 -6.50 18.95
C PRO A 76 -13.19 -7.54 17.97
N GLY A 77 -14.04 -8.08 17.08
CA GLY A 77 -13.61 -8.98 16.00
C GLY A 77 -12.65 -8.30 15.03
N ALA A 78 -12.99 -7.11 14.53
CA ALA A 78 -12.11 -6.32 13.67
C ALA A 78 -10.78 -5.96 14.33
N ILE A 79 -10.79 -5.66 15.64
CA ILE A 79 -9.58 -5.41 16.41
C ILE A 79 -8.68 -6.65 16.43
N LYS A 80 -9.26 -7.80 16.76
CA LYS A 80 -8.54 -9.08 16.80
C LYS A 80 -7.92 -9.38 15.43
N THR A 81 -8.71 -9.36 14.36
CA THR A 81 -8.22 -9.64 13.00
C THR A 81 -7.13 -8.66 12.58
N GLY A 82 -7.33 -7.37 12.82
CA GLY A 82 -6.34 -6.33 12.54
C GLY A 82 -5.01 -6.60 13.23
N ILE A 83 -5.01 -6.88 14.53
CA ILE A 83 -3.78 -7.15 15.30
C ILE A 83 -3.08 -8.43 14.81
N VAL A 84 -3.85 -9.51 14.62
CA VAL A 84 -3.34 -10.81 14.18
C VAL A 84 -2.69 -10.73 12.82
N VAL A 85 -3.17 -9.87 11.93
CA VAL A 85 -2.57 -9.64 10.62
C VAL A 85 -1.38 -8.66 10.70
N LEU A 86 -1.54 -7.58 11.47
CA LEU A 86 -0.57 -6.48 11.52
C LEU A 86 0.74 -6.89 12.18
N ILE A 87 0.67 -7.46 13.39
CA ILE A 87 1.87 -7.73 14.19
C ILE A 87 2.85 -8.68 13.48
N PRO A 88 2.44 -9.84 12.96
CA PRO A 88 3.35 -10.71 12.22
C PRO A 88 3.95 -10.02 11.00
N LYS A 89 3.16 -9.21 10.28
CA LYS A 89 3.64 -8.46 9.13
C LYS A 89 4.75 -7.48 9.49
N LEU A 90 4.63 -6.76 10.61
CA LEU A 90 5.68 -5.85 11.09
C LEU A 90 6.93 -6.59 11.58
N VAL A 91 6.75 -7.72 12.28
CA VAL A 91 7.87 -8.54 12.74
C VAL A 91 8.66 -9.09 11.55
N VAL A 92 7.98 -9.61 10.52
CA VAL A 92 8.63 -10.13 9.31
C VAL A 92 9.30 -9.01 8.53
N ALA A 93 8.65 -7.84 8.39
CA ALA A 93 9.26 -6.68 7.74
C ALA A 93 10.55 -6.24 8.44
N ALA A 94 10.52 -6.14 9.77
CA ALA A 94 11.68 -5.82 10.59
C ALA A 94 12.77 -6.88 10.45
N ALA A 95 12.43 -8.17 10.56
CA ALA A 95 13.39 -9.26 10.47
C ALA A 95 14.09 -9.29 9.11
N LEU A 96 13.34 -9.17 8.00
CA LEU A 96 13.91 -9.14 6.65
C LEU A 96 14.76 -7.90 6.44
N GLY A 97 14.25 -6.71 6.79
CA GLY A 97 14.95 -5.46 6.54
C GLY A 97 16.22 -5.30 7.39
N LEU A 98 16.15 -5.64 8.68
CA LEU A 98 17.32 -5.65 9.55
C LEU A 98 18.31 -6.76 9.15
N GLY A 99 17.81 -7.91 8.70
CA GLY A 99 18.66 -8.96 8.15
C GLY A 99 19.49 -8.47 6.96
N VAL A 100 18.86 -7.73 6.03
CA VAL A 100 19.58 -7.09 4.92
C VAL A 100 20.58 -6.03 5.39
N ALA A 101 20.19 -5.20 6.36
CA ALA A 101 21.09 -4.18 6.93
C ALA A 101 22.36 -4.81 7.54
N TYR A 102 22.21 -5.85 8.36
CA TYR A 102 23.31 -6.42 9.13
C TYR A 102 24.15 -7.46 8.40
N PHE A 103 23.54 -8.26 7.51
CA PHE A 103 24.23 -9.37 6.86
C PHE A 103 24.59 -9.11 5.40
N PHE A 104 23.97 -8.11 4.75
CA PHE A 104 24.14 -7.83 3.32
C PHE A 104 24.59 -6.40 3.03
N ASN A 105 25.21 -5.72 4.00
CA ASN A 105 25.64 -4.32 3.88
C ASN A 105 24.52 -3.39 3.38
N ASP A 106 23.29 -3.62 3.87
CA ASP A 106 22.09 -2.87 3.49
C ASP A 106 21.73 -2.94 2.01
N ASN A 107 22.16 -3.99 1.30
CA ASN A 107 21.87 -4.20 -0.11
C ASN A 107 21.66 -5.68 -0.45
N PHE A 108 20.40 -6.07 -0.60
CA PHE A 108 20.01 -7.40 -1.08
C PHE A 108 19.39 -7.29 -2.46
N LEU A 109 20.19 -7.58 -3.50
CA LEU A 109 19.77 -7.50 -4.91
C LEU A 109 19.17 -6.11 -5.27
N GLY A 110 19.75 -5.05 -4.71
CA GLY A 110 19.30 -3.66 -4.84
C GLY A 110 18.34 -3.20 -3.74
N LEU A 111 17.71 -4.10 -2.98
CA LEU A 111 16.80 -3.73 -1.89
C LEU A 111 17.55 -3.33 -0.63
N SER A 112 17.22 -2.16 -0.08
CA SER A 112 17.74 -1.69 1.21
C SER A 112 16.77 -2.01 2.35
N SER A 113 17.24 -1.90 3.60
CA SER A 113 16.39 -1.95 4.79
C SER A 113 15.27 -0.92 4.75
N VAL A 114 15.53 0.29 4.22
CA VAL A 114 14.51 1.33 4.04
C VAL A 114 13.41 0.87 3.08
N SER A 115 13.79 0.26 1.96
CA SER A 115 12.83 -0.24 0.96
C SER A 115 12.01 -1.39 1.51
N ILE A 116 12.66 -2.32 2.21
CA ILE A 116 12.02 -3.54 2.74
C ILE A 116 11.10 -3.18 3.91
N ILE A 117 11.59 -2.48 4.92
CA ILE A 117 10.78 -2.11 6.10
C ILE A 117 9.73 -1.08 5.70
N GLY A 118 10.14 -0.03 4.97
CA GLY A 118 9.24 1.03 4.53
C GLY A 118 8.18 0.59 3.54
N GLY A 119 8.46 -0.42 2.72
CA GLY A 119 7.49 -1.03 1.81
C GLY A 119 6.57 -2.03 2.52
N ILE A 120 7.15 -3.07 3.11
CA ILE A 120 6.41 -4.23 3.64
C ILE A 120 5.53 -3.85 4.83
N THR A 121 5.89 -2.86 5.66
CA THR A 121 5.05 -2.50 6.82
C THR A 121 3.67 -1.94 6.44
N PHE A 122 3.52 -1.45 5.19
CA PHE A 122 2.28 -0.88 4.70
C PHE A 122 1.36 -1.93 4.08
N CYS A 123 0.06 -1.63 4.06
CA CYS A 123 -0.96 -2.40 3.36
C CYS A 123 -1.80 -1.44 2.51
N ASN A 124 -2.14 -1.84 1.28
CA ASN A 124 -3.04 -1.04 0.44
C ASN A 124 -4.48 -1.19 0.94
N MET A 125 -4.94 -0.25 1.76
CA MET A 125 -6.27 -0.32 2.40
C MET A 125 -7.42 -0.31 1.40
N ALA A 126 -7.30 0.42 0.29
CA ALA A 126 -8.34 0.44 -0.73
C ALA A 126 -8.48 -0.93 -1.40
N LEU A 127 -7.34 -1.56 -1.72
CA LEU A 127 -7.31 -2.90 -2.29
C LEU A 127 -7.77 -3.95 -1.27
N TYR A 128 -7.28 -3.89 -0.04
CA TYR A 128 -7.71 -4.74 1.06
C TYR A 128 -9.23 -4.69 1.25
N THR A 129 -9.80 -3.48 1.28
CA THR A 129 -11.25 -3.28 1.44
C THR A 129 -12.03 -3.85 0.26
N GLY A 130 -11.52 -3.70 -0.98
CA GLY A 130 -12.13 -4.30 -2.15
C GLY A 130 -12.13 -5.83 -2.09
N ILE A 131 -10.97 -6.44 -1.77
CA ILE A 131 -10.83 -7.89 -1.66
C ILE A 131 -11.69 -8.44 -0.51
N MET A 132 -11.67 -7.81 0.67
CA MET A 132 -12.48 -8.27 1.82
C MET A 132 -13.98 -7.99 1.63
N GLY A 133 -14.36 -7.02 0.81
CA GLY A 133 -15.76 -6.82 0.42
C GLY A 133 -16.31 -7.99 -0.41
N GLU A 134 -15.45 -8.68 -1.14
CA GLU A 134 -15.81 -9.84 -1.97
C GLU A 134 -15.65 -11.16 -1.21
N PHE A 135 -14.52 -11.35 -0.51
CA PHE A 135 -14.17 -12.63 0.11
C PHE A 135 -14.26 -12.63 1.64
N GLY A 136 -14.32 -11.48 2.31
CA GLY A 136 -14.13 -11.37 3.75
C GLY A 136 -15.43 -11.27 4.56
N ASP A 137 -15.37 -11.67 5.83
CA ASP A 137 -16.44 -11.46 6.80
C ASP A 137 -16.44 -10.04 7.41
N GLU A 138 -17.43 -9.71 8.24
CA GLU A 138 -17.57 -8.38 8.86
C GLU A 138 -16.34 -7.98 9.71
N SER A 139 -15.69 -8.95 10.38
CA SER A 139 -14.50 -8.69 11.19
C SER A 139 -13.29 -8.40 10.30
N GLU A 140 -13.12 -9.17 9.23
CA GLU A 140 -12.05 -8.99 8.24
C GLU A 140 -12.19 -7.66 7.49
N GLN A 141 -13.40 -7.31 7.07
CA GLN A 141 -13.69 -6.00 6.46
C GLN A 141 -13.42 -4.85 7.45
N GLY A 142 -13.82 -5.01 8.71
CA GLY A 142 -13.63 -4.01 9.76
C GLY A 142 -12.16 -3.81 10.19
N ALA A 143 -11.29 -4.79 9.94
CA ALA A 143 -9.88 -4.76 10.34
C ALA A 143 -9.10 -3.59 9.72
N VAL A 144 -9.59 -3.04 8.60
CA VAL A 144 -8.98 -1.89 7.90
C VAL A 144 -8.65 -0.74 8.84
N GLY A 145 -9.49 -0.45 9.84
CA GLY A 145 -9.26 0.62 10.82
C GLY A 145 -7.99 0.43 11.65
N ILE A 146 -7.66 -0.81 12.00
CA ILE A 146 -6.44 -1.16 12.73
C ILE A 146 -5.23 -1.18 11.80
N LEU A 147 -5.40 -1.70 10.59
CA LEU A 147 -4.32 -1.77 9.62
C LEU A 147 -3.81 -0.37 9.24
N PHE A 148 -4.64 0.67 9.32
CA PHE A 148 -4.23 2.07 9.11
C PHE A 148 -3.16 2.57 10.08
N PHE A 149 -2.92 1.92 11.22
CA PHE A 149 -1.86 2.34 12.16
C PHE A 149 -0.45 2.21 11.59
N THR A 150 -0.25 1.47 10.49
CA THR A 150 1.03 1.44 9.78
C THR A 150 1.14 2.47 8.67
N ALA A 151 0.13 3.32 8.51
CA ALA A 151 0.25 4.44 7.58
C ALA A 151 1.28 5.45 8.08
N GLY A 152 2.31 5.65 7.28
CA GLY A 152 3.33 6.66 7.50
C GLY A 152 4.67 6.09 7.97
N PRO A 153 5.69 6.96 8.07
CA PRO A 153 7.06 6.56 8.27
C PRO A 153 7.37 6.10 9.70
N ALA A 154 6.47 6.35 10.66
CA ALA A 154 6.74 6.19 12.08
C ALA A 154 7.19 4.79 12.48
N VAL A 155 6.50 3.75 11.99
CA VAL A 155 6.85 2.36 12.31
C VAL A 155 8.26 2.03 11.80
N THR A 156 8.57 2.41 10.57
CA THR A 156 9.89 2.22 9.97
C THR A 156 10.96 2.99 10.72
N MET A 157 10.69 4.24 11.09
CA MET A 157 11.60 5.05 11.91
C MET A 157 11.85 4.42 13.28
N ILE A 158 10.82 3.87 13.93
CA ILE A 158 10.98 3.16 15.20
C ILE A 158 11.89 1.95 15.01
N ILE A 159 11.61 1.08 14.03
CA ILE A 159 12.40 -0.14 13.77
C ILE A 159 13.87 0.20 13.49
N LEU A 160 14.12 1.20 12.63
CA LEU A 160 15.48 1.63 12.28
C LEU A 160 16.18 2.38 13.42
N GLY A 161 15.41 3.07 14.26
CA GLY A 161 15.90 3.76 15.45
C GLY A 161 16.34 2.79 16.55
N VAL A 162 15.46 1.87 16.95
CA VAL A 162 15.73 0.91 18.02
C VAL A 162 16.79 -0.12 17.65
N SER A 163 16.96 -0.40 16.35
CA SER A 163 18.04 -1.27 15.89
C SER A 163 19.41 -0.63 16.03
N GLY A 164 19.53 0.68 16.26
CA GLY A 164 20.81 1.38 16.32
C GLY A 164 21.40 1.68 14.94
N LEU A 165 20.68 1.34 13.87
CA LEU A 165 21.08 1.70 12.53
C LEU A 165 20.96 3.24 12.38
N ALA A 166 19.85 3.87 12.75
CA ALA A 166 19.65 5.32 12.63
C ALA A 166 19.50 5.98 13.99
N ASN A 167 20.13 7.14 14.19
CA ASN A 167 19.85 7.97 15.35
C ASN A 167 18.67 8.89 15.06
N ILE A 168 17.44 8.42 15.33
CA ILE A 168 16.22 9.18 15.06
C ILE A 168 15.71 9.80 16.36
N PRO A 169 15.64 11.14 16.46
CA PRO A 169 15.08 11.80 17.65
C PRO A 169 13.63 11.39 17.90
N ILE A 170 13.26 11.20 19.17
CA ILE A 170 11.87 10.85 19.55
C ILE A 170 10.88 11.92 19.06
N GLY A 171 11.27 13.20 19.11
CA GLY A 171 10.45 14.30 18.60
C GLY A 171 10.11 14.15 17.11
N THR A 172 11.03 13.60 16.31
CA THR A 172 10.80 13.31 14.89
C THR A 172 9.79 12.18 14.70
N ILE A 173 9.89 11.11 15.51
CA ILE A 173 8.92 10.00 15.46
C ILE A 173 7.52 10.52 15.80
N ILE A 174 7.40 11.31 16.87
CA ILE A 174 6.12 11.94 17.26
C ILE A 174 5.62 12.86 16.13
N GLY A 175 6.48 13.72 15.60
CA GLY A 175 6.14 14.63 14.50
C GLY A 175 5.67 13.90 13.25
N SER A 176 6.17 12.70 13.00
CA SER A 176 5.78 11.88 11.85
C SER A 176 4.40 11.21 11.99
N ILE A 177 3.94 11.00 13.23
CA ILE A 177 2.61 10.46 13.55
C ILE A 177 1.56 11.58 13.63
N LEU A 178 2.00 12.78 14.02
CA LEU A 178 1.11 13.88 14.39
C LEU A 178 0.09 14.26 13.29
N PRO A 179 0.45 14.39 11.99
CA PRO A 179 -0.54 14.67 10.95
C PRO A 179 -1.63 13.60 10.85
N LEU A 180 -1.26 12.32 10.99
CA LEU A 180 -2.21 11.21 10.97
C LEU A 180 -3.18 11.28 12.16
N VAL A 181 -2.67 11.57 13.37
CA VAL A 181 -3.51 11.70 14.56
C VAL A 181 -4.44 12.90 14.46
N ILE A 182 -3.94 14.05 13.98
CA ILE A 182 -4.79 15.23 13.74
C ILE A 182 -5.87 14.90 12.73
N GLY A 183 -5.52 14.24 11.62
CA GLY A 183 -6.47 13.78 10.62
C GLY A 183 -7.55 12.90 11.24
N MET A 184 -7.16 11.89 12.02
CA MET A 184 -8.06 10.97 12.71
C MET A 184 -9.03 11.71 13.64
N VAL A 185 -8.52 12.62 14.46
CA VAL A 185 -9.36 13.43 15.36
C VAL A 185 -10.35 14.26 14.55
N LEU A 186 -9.89 14.99 13.53
CA LEU A 186 -10.76 15.83 12.70
C LEU A 186 -11.83 15.03 11.95
N GLY A 187 -11.46 13.89 11.37
CA GLY A 187 -12.38 13.04 10.61
C GLY A 187 -13.46 12.39 11.47
N ASN A 188 -13.17 12.10 12.74
CA ASN A 188 -14.16 11.56 13.68
C ASN A 188 -15.03 12.65 14.33
N LEU A 189 -14.48 13.85 14.58
CA LEU A 189 -15.24 14.95 15.18
C LEU A 189 -16.16 15.63 14.16
N PHE A 190 -15.75 15.73 12.89
CA PHE A 190 -16.44 16.52 11.88
C PHE A 190 -16.66 15.70 10.59
N PRO A 191 -17.88 15.17 10.35
CA PRO A 191 -18.19 14.40 9.15
C PRO A 191 -17.91 15.15 7.83
N PHE A 192 -18.11 16.46 7.80
CA PHE A 192 -17.79 17.25 6.60
C PHE A 192 -16.28 17.29 6.31
N ILE A 193 -15.43 17.38 7.34
CA ILE A 193 -13.97 17.37 7.18
C ILE A 193 -13.53 16.02 6.67
N LYS A 194 -14.09 14.93 7.21
CA LYS A 194 -13.84 13.58 6.68
C LYS A 194 -14.12 13.49 5.18
N ASN A 195 -15.31 13.94 4.76
CA ASN A 195 -15.72 13.90 3.35
C ASN A 195 -14.88 14.82 2.45
N LEU A 196 -14.31 15.89 3.00
CA LEU A 196 -13.39 16.78 2.30
C LEU A 196 -11.98 16.18 2.17
N LEU A 197 -11.43 15.62 3.25
CA LEU A 197 -10.02 15.21 3.33
C LEU A 197 -9.77 13.83 2.74
N VAL A 198 -10.65 12.85 2.98
CA VAL A 198 -10.43 11.46 2.53
C VAL A 198 -10.23 11.36 1.00
N PRO A 199 -11.04 12.03 0.15
CA PRO A 199 -10.81 12.02 -1.29
C PRO A 199 -9.51 12.72 -1.72
N GLY A 200 -8.95 13.60 -0.87
CA GLY A 200 -7.74 14.37 -1.13
C GLY A 200 -6.44 13.56 -1.10
N ALA A 201 -6.45 12.35 -0.51
CA ALA A 201 -5.25 11.50 -0.42
C ALA A 201 -4.68 11.15 -1.81
N ASN A 202 -5.53 10.73 -2.75
CA ASN A 202 -5.10 10.31 -4.08
C ASN A 202 -4.48 11.46 -4.91
N PRO A 203 -5.10 12.66 -4.99
CA PRO A 203 -4.45 13.82 -5.60
C PRO A 203 -3.11 14.19 -4.95
N ALA A 204 -3.00 14.15 -3.62
CA ALA A 204 -1.75 14.44 -2.93
C ALA A 204 -0.64 13.42 -3.26
N ILE A 205 -1.02 12.14 -3.37
CA ILE A 205 -0.12 11.07 -3.84
C ILE A 205 0.37 11.34 -5.28
N ALA A 206 -0.50 11.83 -6.17
CA ALA A 206 -0.08 12.22 -7.52
C ALA A 206 0.95 13.36 -7.51
N VAL A 207 0.76 14.35 -6.64
CA VAL A 207 1.66 15.51 -6.52
C VAL A 207 3.03 15.12 -5.96
N ILE A 208 3.09 14.28 -4.91
CA ILE A 208 4.38 13.76 -4.42
C ILE A 208 5.06 12.90 -5.50
N GLY A 209 4.27 12.16 -6.28
CA GLY A 209 4.76 11.39 -7.42
C GLY A 209 5.54 12.25 -8.40
N PHE A 210 4.92 13.35 -8.85
CA PHE A 210 5.57 14.32 -9.74
C PHE A 210 6.82 14.95 -9.13
N GLN A 211 6.75 15.39 -7.87
CA GLN A 211 7.91 15.98 -7.18
C GLN A 211 9.09 15.00 -7.15
N LEU A 212 8.84 13.74 -6.81
CA LEU A 212 9.92 12.76 -6.70
C LEU A 212 10.51 12.46 -8.08
N GLY A 213 9.67 12.42 -9.12
CA GLY A 213 10.12 12.44 -10.51
C GLY A 213 11.07 13.62 -10.79
N ALA A 214 10.69 14.82 -10.37
CA ALA A 214 11.45 16.06 -10.55
C ALA A 214 12.80 16.11 -9.80
N SER A 215 13.08 15.13 -8.92
CA SER A 215 14.31 15.07 -8.12
C SER A 215 15.14 13.79 -8.32
N MET A 216 14.66 12.82 -9.09
CA MET A 216 15.35 11.55 -9.31
C MET A 216 16.05 11.46 -10.67
N SER A 217 17.00 10.53 -10.78
CA SER A 217 17.67 10.19 -12.04
C SER A 217 16.97 9.02 -12.76
N LEU A 218 17.14 8.94 -14.08
CA LEU A 218 16.65 7.80 -14.87
C LEU A 218 17.27 6.47 -14.42
N SER A 219 18.53 6.51 -13.98
CA SER A 219 19.24 5.33 -13.46
C SER A 219 18.57 4.79 -12.18
N SER A 220 18.30 5.67 -11.21
CA SER A 220 17.59 5.32 -9.97
C SER A 220 16.19 4.76 -10.25
N PHE A 221 15.50 5.31 -11.26
CA PHE A 221 14.18 4.82 -11.67
C PHE A 221 14.23 3.39 -12.26
N ILE A 222 15.16 3.11 -13.17
CA ILE A 222 15.27 1.78 -13.82
C ILE A 222 15.76 0.73 -12.82
N THR A 223 16.83 1.03 -12.10
CA THR A 223 17.42 0.09 -11.12
C THR A 223 16.45 -0.20 -9.98
N GLY A 224 15.79 0.84 -9.48
CA GLY A 224 14.72 0.72 -8.49
C GLY A 224 13.53 -0.06 -9.02
N GLY A 225 13.14 0.13 -10.28
CA GLY A 225 12.05 -0.61 -10.90
C GLY A 225 12.28 -2.13 -10.93
N ILE A 226 13.46 -2.58 -11.36
CA ILE A 226 13.77 -4.01 -11.45
C ILE A 226 13.75 -4.67 -10.07
N SER A 227 14.45 -4.06 -9.10
CA SER A 227 14.50 -4.57 -7.72
C SER A 227 13.16 -4.43 -7.00
N GLY A 228 12.32 -3.47 -7.38
CA GLY A 228 10.94 -3.33 -6.88
C GLY A 228 10.03 -4.50 -7.22
N ILE A 229 10.25 -5.19 -8.36
CA ILE A 229 9.54 -6.45 -8.67
C ILE A 229 9.85 -7.49 -7.59
N LEU A 230 11.13 -7.64 -7.25
CA LEU A 230 11.57 -8.54 -6.19
C LEU A 230 10.93 -8.19 -4.84
N LEU A 231 10.86 -6.91 -4.47
CA LEU A 231 10.17 -6.48 -3.24
C LEU A 231 8.69 -6.88 -3.23
N GLY A 232 7.99 -6.69 -4.35
CA GLY A 232 6.60 -7.11 -4.50
C GLY A 232 6.45 -8.63 -4.33
N LEU A 233 7.32 -9.41 -4.97
CA LEU A 233 7.31 -10.87 -4.85
C LEU A 233 7.66 -11.35 -3.43
N ILE A 234 8.63 -10.75 -2.75
CA ILE A 234 8.96 -11.04 -1.35
C ILE A 234 7.73 -10.77 -0.47
N THR A 235 7.04 -9.66 -0.70
CA THR A 235 5.84 -9.32 0.07
C THR A 235 4.74 -10.36 -0.12
N LEU A 236 4.50 -10.81 -1.36
CA LEU A 236 3.42 -11.74 -1.65
C LEU A 236 3.75 -13.19 -1.26
N PHE A 237 4.97 -13.65 -1.53
CA PHE A 237 5.35 -15.07 -1.47
C PHE A 237 6.23 -15.44 -0.28
N ILE A 238 6.74 -14.46 0.47
CA ILE A 238 7.45 -14.71 1.73
C ILE A 238 6.61 -14.17 2.88
N VAL A 239 6.27 -12.88 2.86
CA VAL A 239 5.49 -12.26 3.94
C VAL A 239 4.08 -12.82 3.97
N GLY A 240 3.42 -12.93 2.80
CA GLY A 240 2.06 -13.48 2.68
C GLY A 240 1.86 -14.86 3.29
N PRO A 241 2.65 -15.89 2.94
CA PRO A 241 2.53 -17.21 3.55
C PRO A 241 2.82 -17.23 5.04
N ILE A 242 3.77 -16.41 5.52
CA ILE A 242 4.08 -16.31 6.95
C ILE A 242 2.89 -15.70 7.69
N THR A 243 2.39 -14.55 7.26
CA THR A 243 1.25 -13.88 7.89
C THR A 243 -0.03 -14.72 7.80
N PHE A 244 -0.25 -15.41 6.67
CA PHE A 244 -1.31 -16.41 6.50
C PHE A 244 -1.24 -17.51 7.56
N ALA A 245 -0.07 -18.11 7.77
CA ALA A 245 0.11 -19.15 8.77
C ALA A 245 -0.16 -18.63 10.18
N PHE A 246 0.35 -17.44 10.52
CA PHE A 246 0.09 -16.80 11.82
C PHE A 246 -1.40 -16.53 12.05
N GLU A 247 -2.11 -15.99 11.05
CA GLU A 247 -3.54 -15.75 11.17
C GLU A 247 -4.32 -17.04 11.41
N ARG A 248 -3.96 -18.10 10.69
CA ARG A 248 -4.59 -19.42 10.84
C ARG A 248 -4.32 -20.03 12.22
N LEU A 249 -3.11 -19.86 12.76
CA LEU A 249 -2.76 -20.28 14.12
C LEU A 249 -3.57 -19.52 15.20
N CYS A 250 -3.97 -18.28 14.92
CA CYS A 250 -4.83 -17.49 15.79
C CYS A 250 -6.35 -17.75 15.59
N GLY A 251 -6.69 -18.76 14.78
CA GLY A 251 -8.06 -19.20 14.51
C GLY A 251 -8.77 -18.46 13.38
N GLY A 252 -8.05 -17.66 12.59
CA GLY A 252 -8.58 -17.05 11.36
C GLY A 252 -8.49 -18.00 10.16
N ASN A 253 -9.01 -17.56 9.02
CA ASN A 253 -9.00 -18.35 7.78
C ASN A 253 -7.78 -18.03 6.88
N GLY A 254 -7.06 -16.94 7.15
CA GLY A 254 -5.86 -16.52 6.45
C GLY A 254 -6.08 -15.52 5.30
N LYS A 255 -7.33 -15.23 4.94
CA LYS A 255 -7.69 -14.33 3.82
C LYS A 255 -7.29 -12.90 4.10
N ALA A 256 -7.55 -12.42 5.31
CA ALA A 256 -7.18 -11.07 5.71
C ALA A 256 -5.66 -10.87 5.63
N ALA A 257 -4.85 -11.84 6.05
CA ALA A 257 -3.39 -11.77 5.96
C ALA A 257 -2.89 -11.72 4.51
N VAL A 258 -3.43 -12.56 3.62
CA VAL A 258 -3.03 -12.58 2.21
C VAL A 258 -3.48 -11.32 1.49
N ALA A 259 -4.71 -10.86 1.71
CA ALA A 259 -5.21 -9.58 1.18
C ALA A 259 -4.38 -8.40 1.70
N CYS A 260 -3.97 -8.46 2.97
CA CYS A 260 -3.15 -7.44 3.59
C CYS A 260 -1.70 -7.50 3.13
N SER A 261 -1.24 -8.58 2.49
CA SER A 261 0.13 -8.75 1.99
C SER A 261 0.40 -7.99 0.68
N THR A 262 -0.01 -6.73 0.69
CA THR A 262 0.16 -5.73 -0.36
C THR A 262 1.05 -4.60 0.12
N ILE A 263 1.55 -3.79 -0.81
CA ILE A 263 2.25 -2.53 -0.51
C ILE A 263 1.36 -1.37 -0.98
N ALA A 264 1.25 -0.34 -0.14
CA ALA A 264 0.44 0.84 -0.44
C ALA A 264 1.22 1.93 -1.17
N GLY A 265 0.52 2.73 -1.97
CA GLY A 265 1.08 3.96 -2.53
C GLY A 265 1.65 4.90 -1.44
N THR A 266 1.02 4.94 -0.27
CA THR A 266 1.48 5.75 0.87
C THR A 266 2.79 5.28 1.48
N ALA A 267 3.23 4.04 1.24
CA ALA A 267 4.51 3.50 1.72
C ALA A 267 5.71 4.32 1.23
N MET A 268 5.55 4.92 0.06
CA MET A 268 6.54 5.77 -0.59
C MET A 268 6.81 7.10 0.10
N THR A 269 5.97 7.48 1.06
CA THR A 269 6.26 8.62 1.95
C THR A 269 7.41 8.32 2.90
N THR A 270 7.70 7.03 3.15
CA THR A 270 8.69 6.60 4.15
C THR A 270 10.13 6.94 3.77
N PRO A 271 10.63 6.61 2.56
CA PRO A 271 11.99 6.98 2.17
C PRO A 271 12.22 8.49 2.20
N VAL A 272 11.20 9.28 1.83
CA VAL A 272 11.26 10.75 1.84
C VAL A 272 11.42 11.28 3.27
N ALA A 273 10.56 10.83 4.18
CA ALA A 273 10.61 11.25 5.57
C ALA A 273 11.92 10.81 6.26
N LEU A 274 12.46 9.64 5.90
CA LEU A 274 13.73 9.14 6.44
C LEU A 274 14.95 9.92 5.92
N ALA A 275 14.95 10.32 4.65
CA ALA A 275 16.06 11.06 4.05
C ALA A 275 16.37 12.37 4.81
N GLU A 276 15.35 13.05 5.33
CA GLU A 276 15.53 14.31 6.06
C GLU A 276 16.06 14.13 7.48
N VAL A 277 15.79 12.99 8.11
CA VAL A 277 16.07 12.78 9.54
C VAL A 277 17.27 11.87 9.77
N ALA A 278 17.70 11.16 8.72
CA ALA A 278 18.84 10.25 8.72
C ALA A 278 19.63 10.40 7.41
N PRO A 279 20.70 11.22 7.37
CA PRO A 279 21.43 11.56 6.15
C PRO A 279 21.93 10.36 5.34
N ARG A 280 22.29 9.26 6.02
CA ARG A 280 22.71 8.01 5.36
C ARG A 280 21.67 7.41 4.41
N TYR A 281 20.40 7.77 4.58
CA TYR A 281 19.29 7.28 3.77
C TYR A 281 18.90 8.24 2.63
N ALA A 282 19.48 9.44 2.59
CA ALA A 282 19.19 10.42 1.56
C ALA A 282 19.53 9.90 0.15
N GLU A 283 20.66 9.22 0.00
CA GLU A 283 21.09 8.63 -1.29
C GLU A 283 20.27 7.39 -1.68
N LEU A 284 19.72 6.68 -0.69
CA LEU A 284 18.91 5.48 -0.91
C LEU A 284 17.44 5.83 -1.23
N ALA A 285 16.96 6.99 -0.79
CA ALA A 285 15.55 7.34 -0.87
C ALA A 285 14.96 7.33 -2.29
N PRO A 286 15.62 7.88 -3.33
CA PRO A 286 15.08 7.83 -4.70
C PRO A 286 14.91 6.40 -5.22
N THR A 287 15.89 5.54 -4.97
CA THR A 287 15.85 4.13 -5.41
C THR A 287 14.83 3.34 -4.60
N ALA A 288 14.79 3.51 -3.28
CA ALA A 288 13.82 2.87 -2.40
C ALA A 288 12.38 3.25 -2.77
N TYR A 289 12.16 4.51 -3.11
CA TYR A 289 10.88 4.99 -3.61
C TYR A 289 10.48 4.29 -4.92
N ALA A 290 11.35 4.23 -5.92
CA ALA A 290 11.07 3.55 -7.19
C ALA A 290 10.79 2.05 -6.98
N GLN A 291 11.50 1.40 -6.04
CA GLN A 291 11.27 0.00 -5.67
C GLN A 291 9.87 -0.21 -5.09
N ILE A 292 9.48 0.62 -4.13
CA ILE A 292 8.16 0.55 -3.51
C ILE A 292 7.09 0.84 -4.56
N ALA A 293 7.30 1.82 -5.46
CA ALA A 293 6.36 2.12 -6.55
C ALA A 293 6.08 0.91 -7.43
N THR A 294 7.12 0.19 -7.87
CA THR A 294 6.94 -1.03 -8.66
C THR A 294 6.30 -2.15 -7.84
N ALA A 295 6.70 -2.31 -6.57
CA ALA A 295 6.13 -3.31 -5.69
C ALA A 295 4.62 -3.12 -5.45
N VAL A 296 4.13 -1.87 -5.40
CA VAL A 296 2.70 -1.54 -5.34
C VAL A 296 1.96 -2.13 -6.54
N ILE A 297 2.48 -1.99 -7.76
CA ILE A 297 1.86 -2.52 -8.97
C ILE A 297 1.78 -4.06 -8.90
N ILE A 298 2.92 -4.70 -8.60
CA ILE A 298 3.02 -6.16 -8.56
C ILE A 298 2.05 -6.72 -7.51
N THR A 299 2.09 -6.17 -6.30
CA THR A 299 1.19 -6.60 -5.23
C THR A 299 -0.28 -6.32 -5.53
N ALA A 300 -0.60 -5.22 -6.20
CA ALA A 300 -1.98 -4.89 -6.52
C ALA A 300 -2.62 -5.79 -7.58
N ILE A 301 -1.82 -6.29 -8.53
CA ILE A 301 -2.29 -7.27 -9.52
C ILE A 301 -2.45 -8.65 -8.88
N MET A 302 -1.49 -9.06 -8.06
CA MET A 302 -1.41 -10.45 -7.58
C MET A 302 -2.22 -10.72 -6.33
N ALA A 303 -2.38 -9.76 -5.42
CA ALA A 303 -3.06 -10.00 -4.14
C ALA A 303 -4.53 -10.44 -4.28
N PRO A 304 -5.36 -9.87 -5.18
CA PRO A 304 -6.71 -10.38 -5.42
C PRO A 304 -6.71 -11.84 -5.90
N ILE A 305 -5.81 -12.17 -6.83
CA ILE A 305 -5.67 -13.51 -7.40
C ILE A 305 -5.27 -14.52 -6.31
N LEU A 306 -4.27 -14.18 -5.50
CA LEU A 306 -3.79 -15.02 -4.41
C LEU A 306 -4.85 -15.18 -3.31
N THR A 307 -5.57 -14.11 -2.97
CA THR A 307 -6.64 -14.16 -1.96
C THR A 307 -7.80 -15.03 -2.43
N GLY A 308 -8.27 -14.86 -3.66
CA GLY A 308 -9.32 -15.71 -4.24
C GLY A 308 -8.90 -17.18 -4.35
N TRP A 309 -7.63 -17.45 -4.66
CA TRP A 309 -7.09 -18.82 -4.62
C TRP A 309 -7.09 -19.41 -3.20
N VAL A 310 -6.70 -18.63 -2.18
CA VAL A 310 -6.75 -19.06 -0.77
C VAL A 310 -8.18 -19.32 -0.33
N ASP A 311 -9.11 -18.43 -0.67
CA ASP A 311 -10.52 -18.57 -0.34
C ASP A 311 -11.10 -19.87 -0.91
N LYS A 312 -10.90 -20.11 -2.21
CA LYS A 312 -11.33 -21.34 -2.88
C LYS A 312 -10.72 -22.61 -2.28
N LYS A 313 -9.44 -22.59 -1.91
CA LYS A 313 -8.71 -23.80 -1.51
C LYS A 313 -8.82 -24.13 -0.01
N PHE A 314 -8.95 -23.11 0.83
CA PHE A 314 -8.82 -23.27 2.28
C PHE A 314 -10.04 -22.80 3.07
N CYS A 315 -10.97 -22.06 2.46
CA CYS A 315 -12.14 -21.49 3.13
C CYS A 315 -13.45 -22.10 2.62
N HIS A 316 -13.56 -22.35 1.30
CA HIS A 316 -14.65 -23.16 0.73
C HIS A 316 -14.38 -24.66 0.91
N GLY A 317 -14.60 -25.14 2.14
CA GLY A 317 -14.52 -26.56 2.51
C GLY A 317 -15.87 -27.20 2.84
N LYS A 318 -17.00 -26.63 2.40
CA LYS A 318 -18.36 -27.12 2.72
C LYS A 318 -19.42 -26.95 1.63
N GLU A 319 -19.06 -26.72 0.37
CA GLU A 319 -20.04 -26.66 -0.74
C GLU A 319 -19.53 -27.30 -2.04
N ASP A 320 -18.69 -28.32 -1.95
CA ASP A 320 -18.75 -29.36 -2.98
C ASP A 320 -19.76 -30.38 -2.45
N LEU A 321 -20.93 -30.49 -3.09
CA LEU A 321 -21.83 -31.62 -2.87
C LEU A 321 -20.98 -32.89 -2.90
N SER A 322 -21.12 -33.74 -1.87
CA SER A 322 -20.49 -35.06 -1.93
C SER A 322 -20.95 -35.74 -3.22
N VAL A 323 -20.13 -36.65 -3.77
CA VAL A 323 -20.53 -37.44 -4.95
C VAL A 323 -21.91 -38.08 -4.71
N GLU A 324 -22.18 -38.48 -3.47
CA GLU A 324 -23.49 -38.98 -2.99
C GLU A 324 -24.61 -37.92 -3.08
N GLY A 325 -24.31 -36.65 -2.83
CA GLY A 325 -25.27 -35.54 -2.99
C GLY A 325 -25.53 -35.16 -4.44
N VAL A 326 -24.57 -35.40 -5.35
CA VAL A 326 -24.77 -35.26 -6.80
C VAL A 326 -25.58 -36.43 -7.36
N GLU A 327 -25.26 -37.66 -6.94
CA GLU A 327 -26.04 -38.87 -7.30
C GLU A 327 -27.48 -38.78 -6.79
N ALA A 328 -27.72 -38.28 -5.57
CA ALA A 328 -29.06 -38.10 -5.02
C ALA A 328 -29.89 -37.05 -5.80
N ILE A 329 -29.24 -36.04 -6.38
CA ILE A 329 -29.92 -35.03 -7.22
C ILE A 329 -30.18 -35.60 -8.61
N GLU A 330 -29.24 -36.36 -9.19
CA GLU A 330 -29.46 -37.03 -10.49
C GLU A 330 -30.58 -38.09 -10.41
N GLU A 331 -30.66 -38.84 -9.31
CA GLU A 331 -31.71 -39.85 -9.09
C GLU A 331 -33.09 -39.20 -8.89
N ALA A 332 -33.15 -38.09 -8.14
CA ALA A 332 -34.38 -37.31 -7.96
C ALA A 332 -34.87 -36.67 -9.28
N VAL A 333 -33.95 -36.16 -10.11
CA VAL A 333 -34.29 -35.58 -11.43
C VAL A 333 -34.70 -36.67 -12.43
N ALA A 334 -34.15 -37.88 -12.35
CA ALA A 334 -34.55 -39.00 -13.19
C ALA A 334 -35.98 -39.50 -12.85
N THR A 335 -36.36 -39.53 -11.57
CA THR A 335 -37.71 -39.95 -11.16
C THR A 335 -38.81 -38.94 -11.51
N ASP A 336 -38.48 -37.66 -11.68
CA ASP A 336 -39.44 -36.61 -12.08
C ASP A 336 -39.71 -36.59 -13.59
N ILE A 337 -38.88 -37.24 -14.42
CA ILE A 337 -39.04 -37.27 -15.89
C ILE A 337 -39.88 -38.47 -16.36
N ASP A 338 -39.95 -39.55 -15.58
CA ASP A 338 -40.75 -40.75 -15.90
C ASP A 338 -42.18 -40.72 -15.30
N GLY A 339 -42.57 -39.58 -14.72
CA GLY A 339 -43.79 -39.40 -13.91
C GLY A 339 -44.89 -38.49 -14.48
N GLU A 340 -44.87 -38.13 -15.77
CA GLU A 340 -46.01 -37.50 -16.48
C GLU A 340 -46.29 -38.15 -17.85
#